data_AF-A0A6J4L4P1-F1
#
_entry.id   AF-A0A6J4L4P1-F1
#
_cell.length_a   1.000
_cell.length_b   1.000
_cell.length_c   1.000
_cell.angle_alpha   90.00
_cell.angle_beta   90.00
_cell.angle_gamma   90.00
#
_symmetry.space_group_name_H-M   'P 1'
#
loop_
_entity.id
_entity.type
_entity.pdbx_description
1 polymer ?
#
loop_
_entity_poly.entity_id
_entity_poly.type
_entity_poly.pdbx_seq_one_letter_code
_entity_poly.pdbx_strand_id
1 'polypeptide(L)'
;MVKAISEVEGVLSQPTPEVDTSGLNDGSLHLIIRSWTLPEQAQVRRRQTRAVVAIKVACVRAEIKIPQPVPVTLYDRTLDRE
;
A
#
# COMPACT_ATOMS: atom_id res chain seq x y z
N MET A 1 -1.68 -1.06 -9.60
CA MET A 1 -0.44 -1.04 -8.77
C MET A 1 0.76 -1.63 -9.49
N VAL A 2 0.69 -2.83 -10.09
CA VAL A 2 1.78 -3.42 -10.91
C VAL A 2 2.37 -2.43 -11.93
N LYS A 3 1.50 -1.77 -12.71
CA LYS A 3 1.90 -0.73 -13.66
C LYS A 3 2.73 0.40 -13.01
N ALA A 4 2.25 0.95 -11.90
CA ALA A 4 2.91 2.05 -11.20
C ALA A 4 4.30 1.66 -10.67
N ILE A 5 4.48 0.42 -10.24
CA ILE A 5 5.79 -0.10 -9.80
C ILE A 5 6.72 -0.37 -10.98
N SER A 6 6.18 -0.87 -12.09
CA SER A 6 6.96 -1.15 -13.30
C SER A 6 7.52 0.13 -13.94
N GLU A 7 6.88 1.27 -13.70
CA GLU A 7 7.32 2.59 -14.18
C GLU A 7 8.38 3.25 -13.27
N VAL A 8 8.71 2.65 -12.11
CA VAL A 8 9.75 3.18 -11.22
C VAL A 8 11.13 2.89 -11.80
N GLU A 9 11.92 3.94 -11.99
CA GLU A 9 13.29 3.85 -12.50
C GLU A 9 14.15 2.85 -11.69
N GLY A 10 14.71 1.88 -12.40
CA GLY A 10 15.60 0.85 -11.85
C GLY A 10 14.88 -0.33 -11.18
N VAL A 11 13.55 -0.40 -11.27
CA VAL A 11 12.82 -1.67 -11.12
C VAL A 11 13.02 -2.51 -12.38
N LEU A 12 13.36 -3.79 -12.20
CA LEU A 12 13.55 -4.74 -13.29
C LEU A 12 12.18 -5.15 -13.84
N SER A 13 12.10 -5.29 -15.17
CA SER A 13 10.90 -5.80 -15.86
C SER A 13 10.78 -7.32 -15.78
N GLN A 14 11.90 -8.00 -15.55
CA GLN A 14 12.00 -9.44 -15.38
C GLN A 14 12.86 -9.75 -14.15
N PRO A 15 12.33 -10.48 -13.15
CA PRO A 15 10.91 -10.88 -13.01
C PRO A 15 9.96 -9.68 -12.86
N THR A 16 8.71 -9.87 -13.28
CA THR A 16 7.69 -8.81 -13.29
C THR A 16 7.20 -8.52 -11.87
N PRO A 17 7.01 -7.25 -11.47
CA PRO A 17 6.48 -6.90 -10.16
C PRO A 17 5.18 -7.64 -9.83
N GLU A 18 5.09 -8.13 -8.59
CA GLU A 18 3.94 -8.86 -8.08
C GLU A 18 3.17 -8.03 -7.06
N VAL A 19 1.86 -8.21 -7.02
CA VAL A 19 0.98 -7.63 -6.00
C VAL A 19 0.07 -8.74 -5.49
N ASP A 20 0.25 -9.10 -4.23
CA ASP A 20 -0.57 -10.08 -3.52
C ASP A 20 -1.35 -9.41 -2.40
N THR A 21 -2.36 -10.10 -1.89
CA THR A 21 -3.07 -9.73 -0.66
C THR A 21 -2.55 -10.57 0.49
N SER A 22 -2.14 -9.95 1.60
CA SER A 22 -1.77 -10.67 2.83
C SER A 22 -2.96 -10.93 3.75
N GLY A 23 -4.02 -10.12 3.64
CA GLY A 23 -5.27 -10.33 4.37
C GLY A 23 -6.12 -9.08 4.50
N LEU A 24 -7.24 -9.25 5.20
CA LEU A 24 -8.12 -8.17 5.64
C LEU A 24 -8.04 -8.10 7.17
N ASN A 25 -7.55 -6.99 7.71
CA ASN A 25 -7.53 -6.73 9.14
C ASN A 25 -7.80 -5.24 9.37
N ASP A 26 -8.15 -4.81 10.59
CA ASP A 26 -8.32 -3.40 10.98
C ASP A 26 -9.24 -2.50 10.10
N GLY A 27 -10.10 -3.10 9.28
CA GLY A 27 -10.91 -2.38 8.30
C GLY A 27 -10.18 -2.04 7.00
N SER A 28 -8.99 -2.61 6.80
CA SER A 28 -8.12 -2.37 5.64
C SER A 28 -7.78 -3.67 4.89
N LEU A 29 -7.60 -3.55 3.58
CA LEU A 29 -6.99 -4.61 2.76
C LEU A 29 -5.47 -4.43 2.76
N HIS A 30 -4.74 -5.45 3.20
CA HIS A 30 -3.28 -5.42 3.26
C HIS A 30 -2.69 -6.05 2.00
N LEU A 31 -1.83 -5.30 1.33
CA LEU A 31 -1.19 -5.72 0.08
C LEU A 31 0.31 -5.93 0.29
N ILE A 32 0.84 -7.02 -0.28
CA ILE A 32 2.27 -7.27 -0.41
C ILE A 32 2.67 -6.93 -1.84
N ILE A 33 3.68 -6.07 -1.99
CA ILE A 33 4.19 -5.68 -3.29
C ILE A 33 5.64 -6.15 -3.38
N ARG A 34 5.96 -6.98 -4.38
CA ARG A 34 7.33 -7.44 -4.65
C ARG A 34 7.84 -6.81 -5.93
N SER A 35 9.07 -6.30 -5.88
CA SER A 35 9.78 -5.75 -7.02
C SER A 35 11.26 -6.10 -6.92
N TRP A 36 11.91 -6.17 -8.08
CA TRP A 36 13.31 -6.56 -8.19
C TRP A 36 14.14 -5.39 -8.69
N THR A 37 15.35 -5.26 -8.17
CA THR A 37 16.28 -4.18 -8.51
C THR A 37 17.72 -4.71 -8.47
N LEU A 38 18.68 -3.98 -9.01
CA LEU A 38 20.10 -4.33 -8.82
C LEU A 38 20.48 -4.29 -7.32
N PRO A 39 21.36 -5.19 -6.85
CA PRO A 39 21.59 -5.45 -5.42
C PRO A 39 22.37 -4.35 -4.67
N GLU A 40 22.53 -3.18 -5.27
CA GLU A 40 23.28 -2.09 -4.67
C GLU A 40 22.44 -1.40 -3.59
N GLN A 41 22.84 -1.53 -2.33
CA GLN A 41 21.99 -1.21 -1.17
C GLN A 41 21.48 0.24 -1.15
N ALA A 42 22.30 1.20 -1.60
CA ALA A 42 21.90 2.60 -1.72
C ALA A 42 20.79 2.78 -2.77
N GLN A 43 20.86 2.04 -3.87
CA GLN A 43 19.84 2.06 -4.92
C GLN A 43 18.56 1.35 -4.47
N VAL A 44 18.68 0.18 -3.80
CA VAL A 44 17.52 -0.55 -3.24
C VAL A 44 16.70 0.37 -2.34
N ARG A 45 17.34 1.06 -1.39
CA ARG A 45 16.67 2.01 -0.49
C ARG A 45 15.98 3.14 -1.24
N ARG A 46 16.66 3.78 -2.18
CA ARG A 46 16.08 4.88 -2.99
C ARG A 46 14.88 4.40 -3.81
N ARG A 47 14.98 3.21 -4.40
CA ARG A 47 13.91 2.61 -5.21
C ARG A 47 12.70 2.22 -4.37
N GLN A 48 12.91 1.70 -3.15
CA GLN A 48 11.82 1.40 -2.23
C GLN A 48 11.03 2.67 -1.87
N THR A 49 11.71 3.77 -1.56
CA THR A 49 11.02 5.05 -1.31
C THR A 49 10.23 5.53 -2.53
N ARG A 50 10.84 5.49 -3.72
CA ARG A 50 10.16 5.87 -4.98
C ARG A 50 8.95 4.99 -5.27
N ALA A 51 9.04 3.69 -5.00
CA ALA A 51 7.94 2.74 -5.14
C ALA A 51 6.75 3.12 -4.24
N VAL A 52 6.99 3.43 -2.96
CA VAL A 52 5.92 3.87 -2.04
C VAL A 52 5.23 5.14 -2.55
N VAL A 53 6.00 6.11 -3.05
CA VAL A 53 5.43 7.33 -3.63
C VAL A 53 4.60 7.02 -4.88
N ALA A 54 5.10 6.18 -5.79
CA ALA A 54 4.38 5.77 -6.99
C ALA A 54 3.07 5.04 -6.66
N ILE A 55 3.07 4.16 -5.66
CA ILE A 55 1.86 3.49 -5.16
C ILE A 55 0.86 4.53 -4.62
N LYS A 56 1.31 5.45 -3.77
CA LYS A 56 0.44 6.50 -3.21
C LYS A 56 -0.20 7.34 -4.32
N VAL A 57 0.60 7.78 -5.31
CA VAL A 57 0.09 8.53 -6.47
C VAL A 57 -0.91 7.71 -7.27
N ALA A 58 -0.64 6.41 -7.49
CA ALA A 58 -1.55 5.52 -8.19
C ALA A 58 -2.89 5.34 -7.43
N CYS A 59 -2.85 5.22 -6.09
CA CYS A 59 -4.06 5.17 -5.28
C CYS A 59 -4.87 6.46 -5.40
N VAL A 60 -4.22 7.63 -5.31
CA VAL A 60 -4.87 8.94 -5.48
C VAL A 60 -5.56 9.04 -6.84
N ARG A 61 -4.87 8.64 -7.92
CA ARG A 61 -5.44 8.67 -9.29
C ARG A 61 -6.60 7.69 -9.49
N ALA A 62 -6.61 6.59 -8.76
CA ALA A 62 -7.66 5.59 -8.81
C ALA A 62 -8.77 5.82 -7.77
N GLU A 63 -8.73 6.95 -7.05
CA GLU A 63 -9.64 7.28 -5.94
C GLU A 63 -9.68 6.22 -4.83
N ILE A 64 -8.61 5.42 -4.71
CA ILE A 64 -8.43 4.45 -3.64
C ILE A 64 -7.94 5.21 -2.40
N LYS A 65 -8.82 5.32 -1.39
CA LYS A 65 -8.45 5.90 -0.10
C LYS A 65 -7.55 4.93 0.65
N ILE A 66 -6.38 5.43 1.07
CA ILE A 66 -5.53 4.72 2.03
C ILE A 66 -6.19 4.88 3.40
N PRO A 67 -6.62 3.78 4.05
CA PRO A 67 -7.38 3.86 5.28
C PRO A 67 -6.60 4.60 6.38
N GLN A 68 -7.32 5.43 7.13
CA GLN A 68 -6.91 5.85 8.46
C GLN A 68 -7.52 4.87 9.47
N PRO A 69 -7.01 4.75 10.70
CA PRO A 69 -7.64 3.92 11.73
C PRO A 69 -9.14 4.26 11.81
N VAL A 70 -9.99 3.24 11.72
CA VAL A 70 -11.45 3.43 11.74
C VAL A 70 -11.92 3.38 13.20
N PRO A 71 -12.29 4.51 13.84
CA PRO A 71 -12.88 4.47 15.16
C PRO A 71 -14.32 3.94 15.05
N VAL A 72 -14.64 2.91 15.83
CA VAL A 72 -16.03 2.47 16.03
C VAL A 72 -16.49 3.00 17.39
N THR A 73 -17.43 3.93 17.37
CA THR A 73 -18.11 4.41 18.58
C THR A 73 -19.32 3.51 18.85
N LEU A 74 -19.31 2.82 19.99
CA LEU A 74 -20.46 2.06 20.46
C LEU A 74 -21.35 2.99 21.28
N TYR A 75 -22.64 3.09 20.92
CA TYR A 75 -23.65 3.77 21.74
C TYR A 75 -24.40 2.72 22.55
N ASP A 76 -24.31 2.84 23.88
CA ASP A 76 -25.10 2.02 24.79
C ASP A 76 -26.42 2.75 25.11
N ARG A 77 -27.55 2.19 24.66
CA ARG A 77 -28.88 2.74 24.92
C ARG A 77 -29.31 2.69 26.39
N THR A 78 -28.56 2.02 27.26
CA THR A 78 -28.94 1.89 28.68
C THR A 78 -28.51 3.07 29.54
N LEU A 79 -27.61 3.95 29.06
CA LEU A 79 -27.14 5.13 29.78
C LEU A 79 -28.02 6.39 29.60
N ASP A 80 -29.00 6.37 28.69
CA ASP A 80 -29.95 7.48 28.46
C ASP A 80 -31.24 7.36 29.30
N ARG A 81 -31.29 6.42 30.25
CA ARG A 81 -32.43 6.20 31.17
C ARG A 81 -32.01 6.38 32.63
N GLU A 82 -31.55 7.58 32.98
CA GLU A 82 -31.51 8.08 34.36
C GLU A 82 -32.02 9.53 34.42
#